data_AF-A0A530QRL8-F1
#
_entry.id   AF-A0A530QRL8-F1
#
_cell.length_a   1.000
_cell.length_b   1.000
_cell.length_c   1.000
_cell.angle_alpha   90.00
_cell.angle_beta   90.00
_cell.angle_gamma   90.00
#
_symmetry.space_group_name_H-M   'P 1'
#
loop_
_entity.id
_entity.type
_entity.pdbx_description
1 polymer ?
#
loop_
_entity_poly.entity_id
_entity_poly.type
_entity_poly.pdbx_seq_one_letter_code
_entity_poly.pdbx_strand_id
1 'polypeptide(L)'
;MSRPPLPPFTAETAAQKARMAEDAWNSRDPERVSLAYTEDSTWRNRAEFVSGRSEIVGFLTRKWARELDYRLIKEVWTWNENRIAVRFAYEWRDDSGHWFRSYGNENWEFDAPA
;
A
#
# COMPACT_ATOMS: atom_id res chain seq x y z
N MET A 1 12.47 9.40 -10.50
CA MET A 1 12.63 8.20 -11.36
C MET A 1 11.25 7.59 -11.59
N SER A 2 10.95 7.13 -12.79
CA SER A 2 9.71 6.40 -13.07
C SER A 2 9.72 5.04 -12.39
N ARG A 3 8.54 4.61 -11.88
CA ARG A 3 8.36 3.30 -11.22
C ARG A 3 7.35 2.46 -12.01
N PRO A 4 7.78 1.75 -13.07
CA PRO A 4 6.89 0.89 -13.82
C PRO A 4 6.31 -0.22 -12.92
N PRO A 5 5.12 -0.76 -13.25
CA PRO A 5 4.26 -0.40 -14.38
C PRO A 5 3.66 1.02 -14.25
N LEU A 6 3.55 1.74 -15.37
CA LEU A 6 2.98 3.09 -15.46
C LEU A 6 1.58 3.02 -16.10
N PRO A 7 0.65 3.92 -15.76
CA PRO A 7 -0.66 3.94 -16.38
C PRO A 7 -0.61 4.40 -17.85
N PRO A 8 -1.60 4.04 -18.70
CA PRO A 8 -2.80 3.27 -18.36
C PRO A 8 -2.51 1.77 -18.15
N PHE A 9 -3.21 1.15 -17.18
CA PHE A 9 -2.99 -0.25 -16.82
C PHE A 9 -3.79 -1.23 -17.69
N THR A 10 -3.16 -2.36 -17.98
CA THR A 10 -3.77 -3.61 -18.42
C THR A 10 -4.03 -4.53 -17.22
N ALA A 11 -4.74 -5.64 -17.42
CA ALA A 11 -4.93 -6.66 -16.37
C ALA A 11 -3.60 -7.13 -15.77
N GLU A 12 -2.65 -7.46 -16.65
CA GLU A 12 -1.32 -7.95 -16.29
C GLU A 12 -0.51 -6.91 -15.52
N THR A 13 -0.47 -5.67 -16.01
CA THR A 13 0.32 -4.60 -15.37
C THR A 13 -0.33 -4.12 -14.07
N ALA A 14 -1.66 -4.14 -13.94
CA ALA A 14 -2.35 -3.90 -12.68
C ALA A 14 -2.02 -4.99 -11.64
N ALA A 15 -2.03 -6.27 -12.04
CA ALA A 15 -1.65 -7.38 -11.16
C ALA A 15 -0.19 -7.28 -10.73
N GLN A 16 0.72 -6.96 -11.66
CA GLN A 16 2.13 -6.72 -11.35
C GLN A 16 2.30 -5.54 -10.38
N LYS A 17 1.57 -4.44 -10.58
CA LYS A 17 1.60 -3.27 -9.70
C LYS A 17 1.15 -3.62 -8.28
N ALA A 18 0.07 -4.39 -8.15
CA ALA A 18 -0.43 -4.87 -6.86
C ALA A 18 0.57 -5.81 -6.18
N ARG A 19 1.22 -6.71 -6.93
CA ARG A 19 2.23 -7.61 -6.39
C ARG A 19 3.48 -6.85 -5.90
N MET A 20 3.96 -5.87 -6.66
CA MET A 20 5.07 -5.02 -6.23
C MET A 20 4.74 -4.22 -4.97
N ALA A 21 3.49 -3.75 -4.84
CA ALA A 21 3.02 -3.11 -3.62
C ALA A 21 2.97 -4.10 -2.45
N GLU A 22 2.46 -5.31 -2.65
CA GLU A 22 2.47 -6.38 -1.65
C GLU A 22 3.88 -6.68 -1.15
N ASP A 23 4.84 -6.88 -2.06
CA ASP A 23 6.24 -7.17 -1.73
C ASP A 23 6.88 -6.02 -0.92
N ALA A 24 6.60 -4.77 -1.32
CA ALA A 24 7.08 -3.60 -0.59
C ALA A 24 6.51 -3.54 0.82
N TRP A 25 5.19 -3.71 0.99
CA TRP A 25 4.55 -3.68 2.31
C TRP A 25 4.99 -4.84 3.21
N ASN A 26 5.26 -6.03 2.65
CA ASN A 26 5.81 -7.17 3.39
C ASN A 26 7.26 -6.98 3.86
N SER A 27 8.01 -6.00 3.30
CA SER A 27 9.31 -5.61 3.84
C SER A 27 9.18 -4.95 5.22
N ARG A 28 8.03 -4.35 5.54
CA ARG A 28 7.77 -3.57 6.76
C ARG A 28 8.80 -2.43 6.97
N ASP A 29 9.32 -1.88 5.87
CA ASP A 29 10.27 -0.77 5.83
C ASP A 29 9.53 0.53 5.41
N PRO A 30 9.30 1.47 6.34
CA PRO A 30 8.57 2.71 6.07
C PRO A 30 9.15 3.53 4.92
N GLU A 31 10.47 3.68 4.88
CA GLU A 31 11.16 4.48 3.88
C GLU A 31 11.01 3.84 2.51
N ARG A 32 11.30 2.53 2.41
CA ARG A 32 11.17 1.78 1.15
C ARG A 32 9.75 1.82 0.58
N VAL A 33 8.73 1.68 1.42
CA VAL A 33 7.33 1.74 0.99
C VAL A 33 6.94 3.15 0.55
N SER A 34 7.37 4.18 1.29
CA SER A 34 7.03 5.58 0.98
C SER A 34 7.51 6.03 -0.41
N LEU A 35 8.60 5.43 -0.93
CA LEU A 35 9.14 5.71 -2.26
C LEU A 35 8.21 5.29 -3.42
N ALA A 36 7.13 4.55 -3.15
CA ALA A 36 6.10 4.25 -4.14
C ALA A 36 5.07 5.37 -4.32
N TYR A 37 5.10 6.40 -3.48
CA TYR A 37 4.14 7.49 -3.45
C TYR A 37 4.79 8.83 -3.82
N THR A 38 4.01 9.73 -4.41
CA THR A 38 4.45 11.09 -4.74
C THR A 38 4.76 11.88 -3.48
N GLU A 39 5.51 12.97 -3.62
CA GLU A 39 5.91 13.78 -2.45
C GLU A 39 4.72 14.46 -1.78
N ASP A 40 3.66 14.73 -2.55
CA ASP A 40 2.39 15.33 -2.18
C ASP A 40 1.23 14.33 -2.05
N SER A 41 1.53 13.01 -2.01
CA SER A 41 0.51 11.96 -2.00
C SER A 41 -0.47 12.12 -0.84
N THR A 42 -1.76 11.99 -1.13
CA THR A 42 -2.84 12.13 -0.12
C THR A 42 -3.48 10.78 0.17
N TRP A 43 -3.49 10.36 1.44
CA TRP A 43 -4.17 9.14 1.87
C TRP A 43 -5.27 9.43 2.86
N ARG A 44 -6.24 8.51 2.89
CA ARG A 44 -7.06 8.25 4.06
C ARG A 44 -6.90 6.78 4.44
N ASN A 45 -6.27 6.49 5.58
CA ASN A 45 -6.17 5.15 6.13
C ASN A 45 -7.12 5.02 7.33
N ARG A 46 -8.16 4.20 7.20
CA ARG A 46 -9.24 4.11 8.19
C ARG A 46 -9.86 5.50 8.43
N ALA A 47 -9.63 6.09 9.61
CA ALA A 47 -10.09 7.42 10.01
C ALA A 47 -8.94 8.46 10.07
N GLU A 48 -7.72 8.09 9.68
CA GLU A 48 -6.54 8.95 9.68
C GLU A 48 -6.29 9.49 8.26
N PHE A 49 -6.00 10.78 8.16
CA PHE A 49 -5.58 11.44 6.92
C PHE A 49 -4.08 11.68 6.97
N VAL A 50 -3.40 11.43 5.85
CA VAL A 50 -1.93 11.51 5.75
C VAL A 50 -1.60 12.27 4.47
N SER A 51 -0.80 13.32 4.59
CA SER A 51 -0.43 14.19 3.47
C SER A 51 1.08 14.23 3.28
N GLY A 52 1.50 13.73 2.12
CA GLY A 52 2.88 13.72 1.67
C GLY A 52 3.72 12.57 2.22
N ARG A 53 4.86 12.37 1.55
CA ARG A 53 5.72 11.19 1.81
C ARG A 53 6.25 11.14 3.24
N SER A 54 6.57 12.29 3.84
CA SER A 54 7.07 12.34 5.22
C SER A 54 6.04 11.84 6.23
N GLU A 55 4.77 12.25 6.09
CA GLU A 55 3.71 11.76 6.97
C GLU A 55 3.39 10.28 6.73
N ILE A 56 3.52 9.81 5.47
CA ILE A 56 3.42 8.38 5.12
C ILE A 56 4.46 7.56 5.88
N VAL A 57 5.73 7.99 5.91
CA VAL A 57 6.77 7.32 6.70
C VAL A 57 6.36 7.27 8.17
N GLY A 58 5.91 8.40 8.75
CA GLY A 58 5.46 8.43 10.13
C GLY A 58 4.29 7.48 10.43
N PHE A 59 3.30 7.42 9.55
CA PHE A 59 2.18 6.49 9.63
C PHE A 59 2.65 5.03 9.61
N LEU A 60 3.50 4.68 8.64
CA LEU A 60 4.01 3.32 8.46
C LEU A 60 4.88 2.87 9.64
N THR A 61 5.71 3.77 10.19
CA THR A 61 6.49 3.51 11.41
C THR A 61 5.58 3.16 12.58
N ARG A 62 4.51 3.96 12.82
CA ARG A 62 3.53 3.66 13.89
C ARG A 62 2.79 2.35 13.63
N LYS A 63 2.41 2.10 12.38
CA LYS A 63 1.69 0.89 11.96
C LYS A 63 2.46 -0.37 12.35
N TRP A 64 3.74 -0.48 11.96
CA TRP A 64 4.52 -1.69 12.20
C TRP A 64 5.17 -1.76 13.59
N ALA A 65 5.17 -0.67 14.35
CA ALA A 65 5.42 -0.74 15.80
C ALA A 65 4.28 -1.46 16.54
N ARG A 66 3.04 -1.38 16.03
CA ARG A 66 1.86 -2.02 16.62
C ARG A 66 1.54 -3.39 15.99
N GLU A 67 1.62 -3.48 14.67
CA GLU A 67 1.20 -4.67 13.92
C GLU A 67 2.37 -5.64 13.74
N LEU A 68 2.64 -6.44 14.78
CA LEU A 68 3.79 -7.37 14.82
C LEU A 68 3.54 -8.61 13.95
N ASP A 69 4.62 -9.22 13.45
CA ASP A 69 4.57 -10.40 12.57
C ASP A 69 3.66 -10.24 11.33
N TYR A 70 3.52 -8.98 10.89
CA TYR A 70 2.69 -8.57 9.75
C TYR A 70 3.01 -9.38 8.49
N ARG A 71 1.96 -9.98 7.90
CA ARG A 71 1.98 -10.65 6.59
C ARG A 71 0.78 -10.25 5.77
N LEU A 72 0.99 -9.77 4.56
CA LEU A 72 -0.03 -9.20 3.67
C LEU A 72 -0.14 -9.98 2.37
N ILE A 73 -1.38 -10.12 1.90
CA ILE A 73 -1.72 -10.54 0.54
C ILE A 73 -2.64 -9.49 -0.08
N LYS A 74 -2.34 -9.06 -1.30
CA LYS A 74 -3.13 -8.14 -2.12
C LYS A 74 -3.59 -8.83 -3.40
N GLU A 75 -4.79 -8.49 -3.85
CA GLU A 75 -5.40 -9.00 -5.08
C GLU A 75 -6.13 -7.86 -5.80
N VAL A 76 -5.92 -7.72 -7.10
CA VAL A 76 -6.64 -6.73 -7.91
C VAL A 76 -8.12 -7.10 -8.00
N TRP A 77 -8.99 -6.15 -7.68
CA TRP A 77 -10.43 -6.28 -7.86
C TRP A 77 -10.88 -5.75 -9.23
N THR A 78 -10.42 -4.56 -9.59
CA THR A 78 -10.64 -3.94 -10.90
C THR A 78 -9.60 -2.86 -11.15
N TRP A 79 -9.46 -2.40 -12.39
CA TRP A 79 -8.61 -1.27 -12.76
C TRP A 79 -9.30 -0.48 -13.89
N ASN A 80 -8.98 0.80 -13.98
CA ASN A 80 -9.39 1.65 -15.10
C ASN A 80 -8.36 2.76 -15.28
N GLU A 81 -7.78 2.88 -16.47
CA GLU A 81 -6.76 3.89 -16.81
C GLU A 81 -5.63 3.95 -15.77
N ASN A 82 -5.58 4.99 -14.95
CA ASN A 82 -4.57 5.22 -13.91
C ASN A 82 -5.01 4.82 -12.51
N ARG A 83 -6.12 4.09 -12.37
CA ARG A 83 -6.67 3.66 -11.09
C ARG A 83 -6.68 2.14 -10.95
N ILE A 84 -6.40 1.66 -9.74
CA ILE A 84 -6.50 0.24 -9.37
C ILE A 84 -7.29 0.13 -8.06
N ALA A 85 -8.30 -0.73 -8.03
CA ALA A 85 -8.98 -1.16 -6.82
C ALA A 85 -8.42 -2.51 -6.37
N VAL A 86 -8.05 -2.63 -5.09
CA VAL A 86 -7.41 -3.82 -4.53
C VAL A 86 -8.18 -4.30 -3.31
N ARG A 87 -8.33 -5.62 -3.23
CA ARG A 87 -8.72 -6.34 -2.02
C ARG A 87 -7.46 -6.86 -1.35
N PHE A 88 -7.43 -6.84 -0.04
CA PHE A 88 -6.29 -7.40 0.68
C PHE A 88 -6.70 -7.98 2.03
N ALA A 89 -5.86 -8.87 2.52
CA ALA A 89 -5.90 -9.35 3.89
C ALA A 89 -4.50 -9.35 4.48
N TYR A 90 -4.38 -8.97 5.75
CA TYR A 90 -3.13 -9.14 6.48
C TYR A 90 -3.35 -9.73 7.86
N GLU A 91 -2.42 -10.57 8.28
CA GLU A 91 -2.37 -11.15 9.61
C GLU A 91 -1.23 -10.53 10.41
N TRP A 92 -1.47 -10.35 11.70
CA TRP A 92 -0.55 -9.74 12.63
C TRP A 92 -0.94 -10.10 14.07
N ARG A 93 -0.06 -9.82 15.02
CA ARG A 93 -0.38 -9.86 16.45
C ARG A 93 -0.01 -8.57 17.16
N ASP A 94 -0.73 -8.24 18.21
CA ASP A 94 -0.34 -7.13 19.09
C ASP A 94 0.80 -7.53 20.05
N ASP A 95 1.21 -6.58 20.89
CA ASP A 95 2.23 -6.76 21.93
C ASP A 95 1.78 -7.69 23.07
N SER A 96 0.47 -7.92 23.19
CA SER A 96 -0.16 -8.85 24.13
C SER A 96 -0.28 -10.27 23.55
N GLY A 97 0.08 -10.47 22.28
CA GLY A 97 0.08 -11.77 21.61
C GLY A 97 -1.27 -12.17 20.99
N HIS A 98 -2.28 -11.29 20.97
CA HIS A 98 -3.54 -11.57 20.29
C HIS A 98 -3.36 -11.49 18.78
N TRP A 99 -3.84 -12.50 18.07
CA TRP A 99 -3.79 -12.55 16.61
C TRP A 99 -5.02 -11.93 15.97
N PHE A 100 -4.80 -11.21 14.88
CA PHE A 100 -5.84 -10.56 14.11
C PHE A 100 -5.66 -10.89 12.63
N ARG A 101 -6.79 -10.97 11.93
CA ARG A 101 -6.84 -10.87 10.47
C ARG A 101 -7.63 -9.63 10.09
N SER A 102 -6.96 -8.73 9.39
CA SER A 102 -7.55 -7.49 8.90
C SER A 102 -7.89 -7.63 7.42
N TYR A 103 -9.16 -7.45 7.09
CA TYR A 103 -9.67 -7.42 5.72
C TYR A 103 -9.80 -5.97 5.27
N GLY A 104 -9.37 -5.67 4.04
CA GLY A 104 -9.34 -4.31 3.54
C GLY A 104 -9.64 -4.17 2.06
N ASN A 105 -10.09 -2.97 1.72
CA ASN A 105 -10.20 -2.45 0.37
C ASN A 105 -9.40 -1.16 0.28
N GLU A 106 -8.63 -1.01 -0.77
CA GLU A 106 -7.88 0.20 -1.08
C GLU A 106 -8.07 0.56 -2.55
N ASN A 107 -8.14 1.86 -2.80
CA ASN A 107 -8.23 2.41 -4.14
C ASN A 107 -7.03 3.32 -4.36
N TRP A 108 -6.29 3.05 -5.42
CA TRP A 108 -5.09 3.77 -5.76
C TRP A 108 -5.30 4.56 -7.04
N GLU A 109 -4.74 5.75 -7.08
CA GLU A 109 -4.59 6.57 -8.27
C GLU A 109 -3.10 6.85 -8.46
N PHE A 110 -2.64 6.79 -9.71
CA PHE A 110 -1.25 6.99 -10.07
C PHE A 110 -1.13 8.18 -11.01
N ASP A 111 -0.09 8.99 -10.83
CA ASP A 111 0.24 10.08 -11.75
C ASP A 111 0.55 9.54 -13.15
N ALA A 112 0.36 10.42 -14.14
CA ALA A 112 0.77 10.14 -15.51
C ALA A 112 2.30 9.91 -15.57
N PRO A 113 2.77 9.05 -16.49
CA PRO A 113 4.18 8.99 -16.81
C PRO A 113 4.68 10.39 -17.23
N ALA A 114 5.73 10.88 -16.57
CA ALA A 114 6.42 12.12 -16.94
C ALA A 114 7.14 11.99 -18.29
#